data_AF-A0A2U9NUV2-F1
#
_entry.id   AF-A0A2U9NUV2-F1
#
_cell.length_a   1.000
_cell.length_b   1.000
_cell.length_c   1.000
_cell.angle_alpha   90.00
_cell.angle_beta   90.00
_cell.angle_gamma   90.00
#
_symmetry.space_group_name_H-M   'P 1'
#
loop_
_entity.id
_entity.type
_entity.pdbx_description
1 polymer ?
#
loop_
_entity_poly.entity_id
_entity_poly.type
_entity_poly.pdbx_seq_one_letter_code
_entity_poly.pdbx_strand_id
1 'polypeptide(L)'
;MLAVEDRDRDGRGMLEGLLAASHVMPLELLPARVTEHAAAAGMTEVLIYVGDVQRHALRLLTGRGEDAGQDTDGAQAELKVEGTLPGRAYQHVQVVPDSSAHAEQHRWWVPLLDGTERIGVLRVTTADDSERVRRDMEALASVIALILVSKRGHSDSYARLTRTEPMDIAAEMQWQLMPPRTYADGRVVISAAMEPAYRISGDAFDYATAGPVVHLSIFDAMGHDTAAGLTANLAMGTCRSFRRRNAGLVELTERIEEALIEQYGQTRYATGVVADLDTGTGVFTWVNRGHHPPVIIRGGRWISELRCRPAHPMGTGLGLPVILCREQLEPGDRIVFYTDGITEARGSKGVEFGLQRFIDFLIRHHADGLPVPETLRRLVRAVLEYHDGRLEDDATVLVCEWLGHDPDATAEARALTGLTPM
;
A
#
# COMPACT_ATOMS: atom_id res chain seq x y z
N MET A 1 -15.10 35.13 22.60
CA MET A 1 -16.22 34.36 22.05
C MET A 1 -16.40 34.69 20.56
N LEU A 2 -16.69 35.94 20.20
CA LEU A 2 -16.83 36.38 18.80
C LEU A 2 -15.61 36.08 17.89
N ALA A 3 -14.38 36.31 18.36
CA ALA A 3 -13.16 36.02 17.58
C ALA A 3 -12.82 34.52 17.44
N VAL A 4 -13.43 33.65 18.25
CA VAL A 4 -13.27 32.18 18.16
C VAL A 4 -14.31 31.63 17.17
N GLU A 5 -15.53 32.16 17.20
CA GLU A 5 -16.60 31.82 16.23
C GLU A 5 -16.27 32.26 14.79
N ASP A 6 -15.58 33.38 14.62
CA ASP A 6 -15.17 33.89 13.30
C ASP A 6 -14.08 33.01 12.67
N ARG A 7 -13.12 32.51 13.48
CA ARG A 7 -12.03 31.66 13.00
C ARG A 7 -12.40 30.19 12.79
N ASP A 8 -13.39 29.66 13.51
CA ASP A 8 -13.97 28.35 13.21
C ASP A 8 -14.73 28.37 11.87
N ARG A 9 -15.28 29.53 11.47
CA ARG A 9 -15.84 29.72 10.12
C ARG A 9 -14.75 29.72 9.05
N ASP A 10 -13.56 30.23 9.35
CA ASP A 10 -12.45 30.29 8.39
C ASP A 10 -11.95 28.89 8.00
N GLY A 11 -11.73 28.00 8.98
CA GLY A 11 -11.31 26.61 8.72
C GLY A 11 -12.36 25.82 7.94
N ARG A 12 -13.64 25.98 8.30
CA ARG A 12 -14.75 25.35 7.57
C ARG A 12 -14.88 25.90 6.14
N GLY A 13 -14.80 27.22 5.97
CA GLY A 13 -14.87 27.88 4.67
C GLY A 13 -13.73 27.49 3.73
N MET A 14 -12.53 27.29 4.27
CA MET A 14 -11.38 26.72 3.55
C MET A 14 -11.73 25.35 2.95
N LEU A 15 -12.25 24.42 3.77
CA LEU A 15 -12.56 23.05 3.32
C LEU A 15 -13.73 23.04 2.33
N GLU A 16 -14.81 23.79 2.60
CA GLU A 16 -15.98 23.90 1.71
C GLU A 16 -15.58 24.49 0.34
N GLY A 17 -14.77 25.55 0.33
CA GLY A 17 -14.28 26.18 -0.89
C GLY A 17 -13.40 25.25 -1.72
N LEU A 18 -12.44 24.57 -1.08
CA LEU A 18 -11.55 23.63 -1.75
C LEU A 18 -12.32 22.43 -2.34
N LEU A 19 -13.27 21.86 -1.58
CA LEU A 19 -14.13 20.78 -2.06
C LEU A 19 -14.97 21.23 -3.26
N ALA A 20 -15.60 22.41 -3.19
CA ALA A 20 -16.39 22.95 -4.30
C ALA A 20 -15.54 23.15 -5.57
N ALA A 21 -14.34 23.72 -5.44
CA ALA A 21 -13.41 23.90 -6.55
C ALA A 21 -12.94 22.54 -7.14
N SER A 22 -12.81 21.51 -6.30
CA SER A 22 -12.25 20.22 -6.69
C SER A 22 -13.03 19.50 -7.80
N HIS A 23 -14.34 19.73 -7.89
CA HIS A 23 -15.23 19.05 -8.83
C HIS A 23 -14.93 19.36 -10.30
N VAL A 24 -14.40 20.56 -10.59
CA VAL A 24 -14.21 21.05 -11.98
C VAL A 24 -12.79 21.58 -12.22
N MET A 25 -11.81 21.12 -11.44
CA MET A 25 -10.40 21.48 -11.62
C MET A 25 -9.54 20.29 -12.05
N PRO A 26 -8.53 20.48 -12.92
CA PRO A 26 -7.51 19.47 -13.16
C PRO A 26 -6.53 19.41 -11.98
N LEU A 27 -5.66 18.39 -11.93
CA LEU A 27 -4.72 18.19 -10.83
C LEU A 27 -3.74 19.37 -10.69
N GLU A 28 -3.34 19.95 -11.82
CA GLU A 28 -2.36 21.02 -11.92
C GLU A 28 -2.79 22.30 -11.20
N LEU A 29 -4.10 22.51 -11.01
CA LEU A 29 -4.61 23.66 -10.25
C LEU A 29 -4.67 23.41 -8.75
N LEU A 30 -4.47 22.17 -8.27
CA LEU A 30 -4.62 21.82 -6.86
C LEU A 30 -3.71 22.65 -5.94
N PRO A 31 -2.39 22.80 -6.19
CA PRO A 31 -1.53 23.58 -5.30
C PRO A 31 -1.96 25.04 -5.17
N ALA A 32 -2.39 25.66 -6.27
CA ALA A 32 -2.88 27.04 -6.29
C ALA A 32 -4.19 27.19 -5.50
N ARG A 33 -5.14 26.26 -5.68
CA ARG A 33 -6.42 26.26 -4.94
C ARG A 33 -6.25 25.99 -3.46
N VAL A 34 -5.35 25.09 -3.10
CA VAL A 34 -4.99 24.86 -1.70
C VAL A 34 -4.42 26.13 -1.09
N THR A 35 -3.49 26.81 -1.77
CA THR A 35 -2.92 28.07 -1.29
C THR A 35 -3.99 29.15 -1.10
N GLU A 36 -4.88 29.32 -2.08
CA GLU A 36 -5.98 30.29 -2.03
C GLU A 36 -6.91 30.06 -0.82
N HIS A 37 -7.37 28.83 -0.62
CA HIS A 37 -8.32 28.51 0.44
C HIS A 37 -7.66 28.41 1.82
N ALA A 38 -6.42 27.90 1.92
CA ALA A 38 -5.72 27.74 3.19
C ALA A 38 -5.30 29.08 3.82
N ALA A 39 -5.08 30.10 3.00
CA ALA A 39 -4.80 31.46 3.48
C ALA A 39 -5.92 32.01 4.37
N ALA A 40 -7.18 31.65 4.11
CA ALA A 40 -8.32 32.05 4.95
C ALA A 40 -8.21 31.50 6.38
N ALA A 41 -7.65 30.31 6.54
CA ALA A 41 -7.43 29.66 7.85
C ALA A 41 -6.10 30.07 8.53
N GLY A 42 -5.39 31.08 7.99
CA GLY A 42 -4.12 31.58 8.54
C GLY A 42 -2.88 30.77 8.15
N MET A 43 -3.00 29.82 7.21
CA MET A 43 -1.88 29.06 6.66
C MET A 43 -1.26 29.86 5.52
N THR A 44 -0.05 30.39 5.71
CA THR A 44 0.60 31.31 4.78
C THR A 44 1.26 30.61 3.59
N GLU A 45 1.62 29.33 3.76
CA GLU A 45 2.17 28.49 2.70
C GLU A 45 1.76 27.05 2.93
N VAL A 46 1.29 26.37 1.89
CA VAL A 46 1.00 24.94 1.92
C VAL A 46 1.61 24.28 0.68
N LEU A 47 2.57 23.39 0.89
CA LEU A 47 3.17 22.58 -0.17
C LEU A 47 2.71 21.13 -0.08
N ILE A 48 2.48 20.50 -1.22
CA ILE A 48 1.97 19.12 -1.33
C ILE A 48 3.08 18.24 -1.86
N TYR A 49 3.51 17.26 -1.08
CA TYR A 49 4.49 16.26 -1.51
C TYR A 49 3.82 14.90 -1.63
N VAL A 50 4.02 14.21 -2.75
CA VAL A 50 3.46 12.89 -3.03
C VAL A 50 4.57 11.84 -2.99
N GLY A 51 4.31 10.69 -2.39
CA GLY A 51 5.25 9.57 -2.39
C GLY A 51 5.42 8.96 -3.79
N ASP A 52 6.64 8.61 -4.16
CA ASP A 52 6.89 7.83 -5.36
C ASP A 52 6.37 6.38 -5.24
N VAL A 53 6.31 5.65 -6.35
CA VAL A 53 5.77 4.27 -6.38
C VAL A 53 6.51 3.34 -5.39
N GLN A 54 7.83 3.52 -5.22
CA GLN A 54 8.64 2.72 -4.29
C GLN A 54 8.63 3.26 -2.85
N ARG A 55 8.08 4.46 -2.61
CA ARG A 55 8.02 5.14 -1.30
C ARG A 55 9.41 5.44 -0.73
N HIS A 56 10.36 5.76 -1.59
CA HIS A 56 11.71 6.19 -1.24
C HIS A 56 11.84 7.72 -1.21
N ALA A 57 11.01 8.42 -1.99
CA ALA A 57 11.06 9.85 -2.18
C ALA A 57 9.66 10.49 -2.09
N LEU A 58 9.65 11.74 -1.67
CA LEU A 58 8.48 12.61 -1.59
C LEU A 58 8.70 13.74 -2.61
N ARG A 59 7.91 13.75 -3.69
CA ARG A 59 8.06 14.70 -4.82
C ARG A 59 7.03 15.81 -4.74
N LEU A 60 7.48 17.05 -4.90
CA LEU A 60 6.66 18.25 -4.77
C LEU A 60 5.71 18.41 -5.96
N LEU A 61 4.42 18.52 -5.69
CA LEU A 61 3.40 18.90 -6.66
C LEU A 61 3.31 20.43 -6.75
N THR A 62 3.81 21.01 -7.84
CA THR A 62 3.78 22.46 -8.11
C THR A 62 2.65 22.88 -9.05
N GLY A 63 2.10 21.95 -9.82
CA GLY A 63 1.15 22.25 -10.89
C GLY A 63 1.80 22.78 -12.17
N ARG A 64 3.14 22.70 -12.28
CA ARG A 64 3.92 23.21 -13.43
C ARG A 64 4.65 22.08 -14.16
N GLY A 65 4.76 22.21 -15.47
CA GLY A 65 5.44 21.23 -16.33
C GLY A 65 4.62 19.98 -16.60
N GLU A 66 5.22 19.03 -17.34
CA GLU A 66 4.54 17.81 -17.75
C GLU A 66 4.20 16.88 -16.58
N ASP A 67 5.04 16.83 -15.55
CA ASP A 67 4.82 16.01 -14.35
C ASP A 67 4.14 16.81 -13.22
N ALA A 68 3.70 18.04 -13.48
CA ALA A 68 3.18 18.95 -12.47
C ALA A 68 4.14 19.17 -11.27
N GLY A 69 5.45 18.90 -11.41
CA GLY A 69 6.47 19.03 -10.37
C GLY A 69 7.66 19.92 -10.72
N GLN A 70 7.59 20.65 -11.85
CA GLN A 70 8.67 21.53 -12.32
C GLN A 70 8.68 22.89 -11.61
N ASP A 71 9.64 23.76 -11.97
CA ASP A 71 9.83 25.12 -11.46
C ASP A 71 10.08 25.18 -9.94
N THR A 72 10.90 24.25 -9.44
CA THR A 72 11.31 24.17 -8.02
C THR A 72 12.78 24.49 -7.85
N ASP A 73 13.15 25.02 -6.69
CA ASP A 73 14.54 24.92 -6.23
C ASP A 73 14.87 23.43 -6.08
N GLY A 74 15.92 22.93 -6.75
CA GLY A 74 16.17 21.49 -6.86
C GLY A 74 16.24 20.71 -5.53
N ALA A 75 16.56 21.38 -4.41
CA ALA A 75 16.57 20.80 -3.07
C ALA A 75 15.16 20.61 -2.46
N GLN A 76 14.14 21.30 -2.98
CA GLN A 76 12.74 21.19 -2.56
C GLN A 76 11.91 20.31 -3.50
N ALA A 77 12.42 20.00 -4.69
CA ALA A 77 11.74 19.19 -5.70
C ALA A 77 11.44 17.76 -5.18
N GLU A 78 12.41 17.20 -4.46
CA GLU A 78 12.40 15.83 -4.00
C GLU A 78 13.02 15.73 -2.61
N LEU A 79 12.32 15.06 -1.69
CA LEU A 79 12.77 14.84 -0.32
C LEU A 79 12.84 13.34 -0.06
N LYS A 80 13.97 12.86 0.47
CA LYS A 80 14.11 11.44 0.84
C LYS A 80 13.15 11.09 1.98
N VAL A 81 12.54 9.91 1.92
CA VAL A 81 11.76 9.37 3.05
C VAL A 81 12.69 8.98 4.21
N GLU A 82 13.91 8.53 3.92
CA GLU A 82 14.85 8.15 4.98
C GLU A 82 15.65 9.34 5.52
N GLY A 83 15.75 9.42 6.84
CA GLY A 83 16.62 10.37 7.53
C GLY A 83 16.17 11.83 7.47
N THR A 84 14.93 12.12 7.05
CA THR A 84 14.39 13.49 6.95
C THR A 84 13.17 13.69 7.86
N LEU A 85 12.89 14.95 8.24
CA LEU A 85 11.66 15.30 8.96
C LEU A 85 10.36 14.93 8.21
N PRO A 86 10.16 15.29 6.92
CA PRO A 86 8.99 14.85 6.16
C PRO A 86 8.90 13.34 6.04
N GLY A 87 10.05 12.67 5.90
CA GLY A 87 10.17 11.23 5.93
C GLY A 87 9.63 10.62 7.22
N ARG A 88 9.98 11.17 8.39
CA ARG A 88 9.42 10.71 9.67
C ARG A 88 7.91 10.90 9.76
N ALA A 89 7.38 12.04 9.31
CA ALA A 89 5.94 12.29 9.27
C ALA A 89 5.22 11.26 8.38
N TYR A 90 5.80 10.94 7.22
CA TYR A 90 5.31 9.91 6.31
C TYR A 90 5.42 8.49 6.91
N GLN A 91 6.56 8.14 7.49
CA GLN A 91 6.85 6.79 8.00
C GLN A 91 5.96 6.42 9.19
N HIS A 92 5.78 7.37 10.12
CA HIS A 92 5.07 7.15 11.37
C HIS A 92 3.63 7.65 11.35
N VAL A 93 3.20 8.33 10.29
CA VAL A 93 1.85 8.88 10.15
C VAL A 93 1.54 9.86 11.30
N GLN A 94 2.50 10.74 11.59
CA GLN A 94 2.42 11.72 12.68
C GLN A 94 2.69 13.12 12.15
N VAL A 95 2.04 14.11 12.77
CA VAL A 95 2.32 15.51 12.51
C VAL A 95 3.63 15.90 13.20
N VAL A 96 4.60 16.38 12.42
CA VAL A 96 5.97 16.65 12.90
C VAL A 96 6.29 18.14 12.74
N PRO A 97 6.70 18.84 13.81
CA PRO A 97 7.16 20.22 13.70
C PRO A 97 8.53 20.29 13.02
N ASP A 98 8.71 21.29 12.16
CA ASP A 98 10.00 21.66 11.59
C ASP A 98 10.66 22.74 12.47
N SER A 99 11.61 22.30 13.30
CA SER A 99 12.35 23.16 14.23
C SER A 99 13.30 24.16 13.55
N SER A 100 13.43 24.13 12.22
CA SER A 100 14.26 25.10 11.47
C SER A 100 13.54 26.41 11.13
N ALA A 101 12.25 26.53 11.44
CA ALA A 101 11.48 27.74 11.18
C ALA A 101 11.90 28.91 12.09
N HIS A 102 11.80 30.14 11.57
CA HIS A 102 12.11 31.36 12.32
C HIS A 102 11.15 31.55 13.52
N ALA A 103 11.58 32.27 14.56
CA ALA A 103 10.83 32.42 15.81
C ALA A 103 9.39 32.99 15.68
N GLU A 104 9.03 33.58 14.53
CA GLU A 104 7.72 34.17 14.26
C GLU A 104 6.85 33.32 13.31
N GLN A 105 7.34 32.19 12.80
CA GLN A 105 6.58 31.28 11.93
C GLN A 105 6.78 29.84 12.36
N HIS A 106 5.69 29.10 12.40
CA HIS A 106 5.67 27.67 12.69
C HIS A 106 5.53 26.91 11.38
N ARG A 107 6.26 25.81 11.25
CA ARG A 107 6.18 24.93 10.09
C ARG A 107 5.95 23.50 10.54
N TRP A 108 5.03 22.82 9.85
CA TRP A 108 4.56 21.48 10.18
C TRP A 108 4.60 20.58 8.96
N TRP A 109 4.93 19.31 9.20
CA TRP A 109 4.81 18.23 8.24
C TRP A 109 3.60 17.37 8.63
N VAL A 110 2.61 17.29 7.74
CA VAL A 110 1.33 16.63 8.02
C VAL A 110 1.13 15.47 7.04
N PRO A 111 0.88 14.23 7.48
CA PRO A 111 0.71 13.09 6.57
C PRO A 111 -0.56 13.22 5.71
N LEU A 112 -0.47 12.81 4.44
CA LEU A 112 -1.61 12.66 3.52
C LEU A 112 -2.01 11.19 3.44
N LEU A 113 -3.27 10.90 3.75
CA LEU A 113 -3.78 9.53 3.88
C LEU A 113 -5.06 9.31 3.07
N ASP A 114 -5.14 8.16 2.41
CA ASP A 114 -6.37 7.60 1.85
C ASP A 114 -6.80 6.41 2.69
N GLY A 115 -7.69 6.65 3.67
CA GLY A 115 -7.96 5.70 4.73
C GLY A 115 -6.69 5.41 5.55
N THR A 116 -6.03 4.29 5.29
CA THR A 116 -4.75 3.89 5.91
C THR A 116 -3.58 3.85 4.92
N GLU A 117 -3.81 4.11 3.64
CA GLU A 117 -2.76 4.20 2.64
C GLU A 117 -2.05 5.56 2.72
N ARG A 118 -0.71 5.53 2.76
CA ARG A 118 0.13 6.73 2.79
C ARG A 118 0.33 7.29 1.39
N ILE A 119 -0.24 8.46 1.13
CA ILE A 119 -0.15 9.14 -0.17
C ILE A 119 1.06 10.08 -0.23
N GLY A 120 1.38 10.76 0.87
CA GLY A 120 2.42 11.77 0.90
C GLY A 120 2.43 12.59 2.18
N VAL A 121 2.91 13.84 2.11
CA VAL A 121 2.90 14.80 3.22
C VAL A 121 2.62 16.22 2.73
N LEU A 122 2.05 17.05 3.60
CA LEU A 122 2.01 18.50 3.44
C LEU A 122 3.14 19.15 4.22
N ARG A 123 3.66 20.25 3.69
CA ARG A 123 4.38 21.27 4.47
C ARG A 123 3.45 22.44 4.69
N VAL A 124 3.11 22.76 5.92
CA VAL A 124 2.25 23.90 6.26
C VAL A 124 3.07 24.92 7.05
N THR A 125 3.07 26.18 6.61
CA THR A 125 3.66 27.31 7.34
C THR A 125 2.53 28.20 7.85
N THR A 126 2.57 28.58 9.12
CA THR A 126 1.54 29.40 9.81
C THR A 126 2.19 30.28 10.89
N ALA A 127 1.62 31.44 11.17
CA ALA A 127 2.00 32.26 12.33
C ALA A 127 1.26 31.85 13.62
N ASP A 128 0.17 31.09 13.52
CA ASP A 128 -0.66 30.63 14.63
C ASP A 128 -0.45 29.12 14.84
N ASP A 129 0.11 28.74 16.00
CA ASP A 129 0.38 27.35 16.41
C ASP A 129 -0.63 26.85 17.46
N SER A 130 -1.83 27.42 17.46
CA SER A 130 -2.91 26.94 18.30
C SER A 130 -3.40 25.56 17.86
N GLU A 131 -3.93 24.80 18.83
CA GLU A 131 -4.52 23.49 18.59
C GLU A 131 -5.67 23.50 17.57
N ARG A 132 -6.31 24.66 17.36
CA ARG A 132 -7.31 24.83 16.29
C ARG A 132 -6.65 24.72 14.92
N VAL A 133 -5.61 25.51 14.65
CA VAL A 133 -4.89 25.48 13.36
C VAL A 133 -4.29 24.10 13.11
N ARG A 134 -3.87 23.39 14.18
CA ARG A 134 -3.40 22.01 14.06
C ARG A 134 -4.49 21.04 13.59
N ARG A 135 -5.70 21.15 14.12
CA ARG A 135 -6.85 20.37 13.63
C ARG A 135 -7.24 20.76 12.20
N ASP A 136 -7.18 22.05 11.87
CA ASP A 136 -7.49 22.53 10.51
C ASP A 136 -6.49 22.00 9.48
N MET A 137 -5.19 21.91 9.79
CA MET A 137 -4.20 21.35 8.86
C MET A 137 -4.37 19.84 8.66
N GLU A 138 -4.74 19.08 9.69
CA GLU A 138 -5.07 17.65 9.56
C GLU A 138 -6.33 17.42 8.71
N ALA A 139 -7.36 18.25 8.91
CA ALA A 139 -8.57 18.21 8.10
C ALA A 139 -8.29 18.60 6.63
N LEU A 140 -7.46 19.62 6.41
CA LEU A 140 -7.01 20.03 5.07
C LEU A 140 -6.22 18.89 4.39
N ALA A 141 -5.30 18.24 5.11
CA ALA A 141 -4.55 17.08 4.61
C ALA A 141 -5.48 15.94 4.18
N SER A 142 -6.51 15.65 4.98
CA SER A 142 -7.51 14.63 4.67
C SER A 142 -8.28 14.95 3.37
N VAL A 143 -8.73 16.20 3.21
CA VAL A 143 -9.43 16.64 1.98
C VAL A 143 -8.50 16.61 0.77
N ILE A 144 -7.26 17.10 0.90
CA ILE A 144 -6.28 17.08 -0.20
C ILE A 144 -5.98 15.64 -0.64
N ALA A 145 -5.82 14.71 0.29
CA ALA A 145 -5.59 13.30 -0.02
C ALA A 145 -6.75 12.70 -0.83
N LEU A 146 -8.01 12.95 -0.43
CA LEU A 146 -9.19 12.50 -1.19
C LEU A 146 -9.24 13.13 -2.60
N ILE A 147 -8.90 14.41 -2.73
CA ILE A 147 -8.85 15.08 -4.03
C ILE A 147 -7.75 14.48 -4.91
N LEU A 148 -6.55 14.23 -4.37
CA LEU A 148 -5.45 13.57 -5.09
C LEU A 148 -5.88 12.19 -5.60
N VAL A 149 -6.45 11.37 -4.72
CA VAL A 149 -6.94 10.01 -5.06
C VAL A 149 -8.04 10.06 -6.12
N SER A 150 -8.96 11.02 -6.04
CA SER A 150 -10.00 11.17 -7.06
C SER A 150 -9.45 11.52 -8.44
N LYS A 151 -8.28 12.16 -8.51
CA LYS A 151 -7.67 12.66 -9.76
C LYS A 151 -6.57 11.74 -10.30
N ARG A 152 -5.95 10.91 -9.45
CA ARG A 152 -4.76 10.11 -9.82
C ARG A 152 -5.01 9.17 -10.99
N GLY A 153 -6.19 8.54 -11.05
CA GLY A 153 -6.51 7.50 -12.05
C GLY A 153 -6.63 8.01 -13.50
N HIS A 154 -6.69 9.32 -13.71
CA HIS A 154 -6.84 9.94 -15.03
C HIS A 154 -5.89 11.13 -15.21
N SER A 155 -4.77 11.16 -14.46
CA SER A 155 -3.77 12.22 -14.54
C SER A 155 -2.40 11.64 -14.87
N ASP A 156 -1.97 11.82 -16.12
CA ASP A 156 -0.62 11.44 -16.53
C ASP A 156 0.44 12.28 -15.80
N SER A 157 0.12 13.51 -15.40
CA SER A 157 1.00 14.35 -14.59
C SER A 157 1.25 13.71 -13.22
N TYR A 158 0.22 13.17 -12.56
CA TYR A 158 0.40 12.38 -11.34
C TYR A 158 1.25 11.13 -11.56
N ALA A 159 0.98 10.41 -12.65
CA ALA A 159 1.74 9.22 -12.99
C ALA A 159 3.23 9.57 -13.20
N ARG A 160 3.54 10.64 -13.93
CA ARG A 160 4.92 11.13 -14.11
C ARG A 160 5.54 11.65 -12.80
N LEU A 161 4.77 12.32 -11.95
CA LEU A 161 5.26 12.85 -10.67
C LEU A 161 5.68 11.73 -9.72
N THR A 162 4.92 10.64 -9.68
CA THR A 162 5.17 9.53 -8.74
C THR A 162 6.21 8.53 -9.25
N ARG A 163 6.68 8.68 -10.48
CA ARG A 163 7.70 7.82 -11.10
C ARG A 163 9.07 8.50 -11.08
N THR A 164 10.05 7.83 -10.51
CA THR A 164 11.47 8.21 -10.55
C THR A 164 12.21 7.57 -11.72
N GLU A 165 11.62 6.53 -12.34
CA GLU A 165 12.15 5.80 -13.48
C GLU A 165 11.03 5.53 -14.51
N PRO A 166 11.38 5.27 -15.79
CA PRO A 166 10.43 4.75 -16.77
C PRO A 166 9.84 3.41 -16.32
N MET A 167 8.53 3.24 -16.50
CA MET A 167 7.81 2.02 -16.17
C MET A 167 7.57 1.19 -17.42
N ASP A 168 7.84 -0.11 -17.34
CA ASP A 168 7.63 -1.04 -18.44
C ASP A 168 6.16 -1.42 -18.59
N ILE A 169 5.76 -1.93 -19.76
CA ILE A 169 4.36 -2.21 -20.09
C ILE A 169 3.73 -3.22 -19.11
N ALA A 170 4.45 -4.26 -18.73
CA ALA A 170 3.96 -5.25 -17.75
C ALA A 170 3.65 -4.58 -16.40
N ALA A 171 4.54 -3.71 -15.94
CA ALA A 171 4.36 -2.94 -14.71
C ALA A 171 3.20 -1.95 -14.77
N GLU A 172 3.03 -1.25 -15.90
CA GLU A 172 1.87 -0.38 -16.14
C GLU A 172 0.56 -1.14 -16.00
N MET A 173 0.51 -2.37 -16.53
CA MET A 173 -0.69 -3.20 -16.48
C MET A 173 -0.97 -3.74 -15.08
N GLN A 174 0.07 -4.20 -14.37
CA GLN A 174 -0.07 -4.78 -13.04
C GLN A 174 -0.51 -3.75 -12.00
N TRP A 175 0.16 -2.59 -11.93
CA TRP A 175 -0.17 -1.57 -10.93
C TRP A 175 -1.58 -1.00 -11.06
N GLN A 176 -2.17 -1.01 -12.27
CA GLN A 176 -3.56 -0.62 -12.47
C GLN A 176 -4.58 -1.59 -11.87
N LEU A 177 -4.19 -2.85 -11.65
CA LEU A 177 -5.08 -3.89 -11.14
C LEU A 177 -4.91 -4.15 -9.65
N MET A 178 -3.76 -3.82 -9.06
CA MET A 178 -3.52 -4.00 -7.63
C MET A 178 -4.49 -3.15 -6.78
N PRO A 179 -5.00 -3.67 -5.65
CA PRO A 179 -5.69 -2.84 -4.67
C PRO A 179 -4.71 -1.87 -3.99
N PRO A 180 -5.20 -0.90 -3.19
CA PRO A 180 -4.34 -0.08 -2.34
C PRO A 180 -3.37 -0.95 -1.54
N ARG A 181 -2.16 -0.47 -1.28
CA ARG A 181 -1.14 -1.33 -0.63
C ARG A 181 -1.35 -1.46 0.87
N THR A 182 -2.32 -0.77 1.46
CA THR A 182 -2.63 -0.84 2.88
C THR A 182 -4.11 -0.63 3.12
N TYR A 183 -4.69 -1.46 3.99
CA TYR A 183 -6.06 -1.35 4.45
C TYR A 183 -6.10 -1.73 5.93
N ALA A 184 -6.96 -1.09 6.71
CA ALA A 184 -7.27 -1.54 8.05
C ALA A 184 -8.69 -1.19 8.47
N ASP A 185 -9.27 -2.02 9.32
CA ASP A 185 -10.45 -1.76 10.13
C ASP A 185 -10.22 -2.31 11.55
N GLY A 186 -11.22 -2.29 12.45
CA GLY A 186 -11.05 -2.81 13.81
C GLY A 186 -10.74 -4.32 13.91
N ARG A 187 -10.80 -5.06 12.80
CA ARG A 187 -10.64 -6.52 12.77
C ARG A 187 -9.38 -6.97 12.05
N VAL A 188 -8.90 -6.21 11.06
CA VAL A 188 -7.70 -6.57 10.30
C VAL A 188 -6.81 -5.40 9.95
N VAL A 189 -5.51 -5.67 9.82
CA VAL A 189 -4.55 -4.82 9.10
C VAL A 189 -3.95 -5.60 7.94
N ILE A 190 -4.11 -5.07 6.73
CA ILE A 190 -3.56 -5.65 5.51
C ILE A 190 -2.51 -4.70 4.95
N SER A 191 -1.35 -5.22 4.58
CA SER A 191 -0.32 -4.43 3.90
C SER A 191 0.42 -5.27 2.86
N ALA A 192 0.79 -4.63 1.75
CA ALA A 192 1.47 -5.29 0.64
C ALA A 192 2.66 -4.48 0.12
N ALA A 193 3.69 -5.19 -0.32
CA ALA A 193 4.82 -4.63 -1.02
C ALA A 193 5.27 -5.54 -2.17
N MET A 194 5.85 -4.91 -3.19
CA MET A 194 6.09 -5.52 -4.49
C MET A 194 7.24 -4.78 -5.17
N GLU A 195 8.25 -5.50 -5.62
CA GLU A 195 9.41 -5.00 -6.38
C GLU A 195 9.85 -6.02 -7.44
N PRO A 196 10.52 -5.61 -8.53
CA PRO A 196 10.85 -4.24 -8.91
C PRO A 196 9.61 -3.43 -9.32
N ALA A 197 9.40 -2.25 -8.74
CA ALA A 197 8.18 -1.48 -8.98
C ALA A 197 7.99 -1.04 -10.45
N TYR A 198 9.08 -0.81 -11.20
CA TYR A 198 9.02 -0.31 -12.57
C TYR A 198 9.09 -1.40 -13.65
N ARG A 199 9.46 -2.63 -13.27
CA ARG A 199 9.70 -3.75 -14.21
C ARG A 199 9.02 -5.04 -13.77
N ILE A 200 8.03 -4.95 -12.90
CA ILE A 200 7.26 -6.13 -12.48
C ILE A 200 6.68 -6.85 -13.69
N SER A 201 6.78 -8.17 -13.64
CA SER A 201 6.49 -9.02 -14.77
C SER A 201 5.28 -9.92 -14.55
N GLY A 202 5.29 -10.80 -13.55
CA GLY A 202 4.33 -11.89 -13.37
C GLY A 202 3.65 -11.91 -12.00
N ASP A 203 4.18 -11.22 -11.01
CA ASP A 203 3.58 -11.19 -9.68
C ASP A 203 2.32 -10.34 -9.59
N ALA A 204 1.38 -10.77 -8.75
CA ALA A 204 0.15 -10.07 -8.46
C ALA A 204 -0.39 -10.42 -7.07
N PHE A 205 -1.02 -9.45 -6.41
CA PHE A 205 -1.79 -9.68 -5.18
C PHE A 205 -3.17 -9.03 -5.25
N ASP A 206 -4.13 -9.59 -4.53
CA ASP A 206 -5.45 -8.99 -4.36
C ASP A 206 -5.94 -9.19 -2.93
N TYR A 207 -6.79 -8.27 -2.48
CA TYR A 207 -7.60 -8.48 -1.30
C TYR A 207 -8.95 -7.78 -1.47
N ALA A 208 -9.95 -8.26 -0.74
CA ALA A 208 -11.24 -7.60 -0.66
C ALA A 208 -11.90 -7.90 0.69
N THR A 209 -12.67 -6.93 1.18
CA THR A 209 -13.45 -7.11 2.41
C THR A 209 -14.94 -7.08 2.10
N ALA A 210 -15.69 -7.99 2.70
CA ALA A 210 -17.14 -8.09 2.55
C ALA A 210 -17.76 -8.61 3.86
N GLY A 211 -18.29 -7.70 4.68
CA GLY A 211 -18.77 -8.05 6.01
C GLY A 211 -17.65 -8.64 6.86
N PRO A 212 -17.81 -9.84 7.47
CA PRO A 212 -16.77 -10.52 8.23
C PRO A 212 -15.71 -11.21 7.37
N VAL A 213 -15.89 -11.31 6.05
CA VAL A 213 -14.97 -12.05 5.19
C VAL A 213 -13.91 -11.12 4.62
N VAL A 214 -12.64 -11.52 4.78
CA VAL A 214 -11.48 -10.91 4.14
C VAL A 214 -10.90 -11.93 3.16
N HIS A 215 -11.02 -11.62 1.87
CA HIS A 215 -10.41 -12.39 0.80
C HIS A 215 -8.97 -11.93 0.56
N LEU A 216 -8.06 -12.86 0.34
CA LEU A 216 -6.64 -12.63 0.10
C LEU A 216 -6.18 -13.53 -1.04
N SER A 217 -5.41 -13.00 -1.98
CA SER A 217 -4.74 -13.83 -2.98
C SER A 217 -3.39 -13.27 -3.39
N ILE A 218 -2.49 -14.20 -3.74
CA ILE A 218 -1.20 -13.92 -4.35
C ILE A 218 -1.04 -14.88 -5.54
N PHE A 219 -0.50 -14.36 -6.63
CA PHE A 219 -0.23 -15.09 -7.86
C PHE A 219 1.18 -14.75 -8.33
N ASP A 220 1.84 -15.74 -8.90
CA ASP A 220 3.12 -15.62 -9.58
C ASP A 220 2.96 -16.32 -10.94
N ALA A 221 3.03 -15.54 -12.02
CA ALA A 221 2.86 -16.03 -13.38
C ALA A 221 4.19 -16.37 -14.03
N MET A 222 4.23 -17.50 -14.74
CA MET A 222 5.45 -17.97 -15.39
C MET A 222 5.98 -16.99 -16.44
N GLY A 223 7.25 -16.65 -16.25
CA GLY A 223 8.04 -15.83 -17.17
C GLY A 223 8.18 -14.40 -16.67
N HIS A 224 9.06 -13.64 -17.33
CA HIS A 224 9.38 -12.27 -16.93
C HIS A 224 9.05 -11.25 -18.04
N ASP A 225 8.05 -11.57 -18.85
CA ASP A 225 7.65 -10.80 -20.03
C ASP A 225 6.23 -10.23 -19.88
N THR A 226 5.82 -9.38 -20.83
CA THR A 226 4.45 -8.83 -20.86
C THR A 226 3.36 -9.91 -20.83
N ALA A 227 3.66 -11.11 -21.33
CA ALA A 227 2.72 -12.23 -21.32
C ALA A 227 2.55 -12.83 -19.91
N ALA A 228 3.58 -12.80 -19.05
CA ALA A 228 3.43 -13.12 -17.62
C ALA A 228 2.45 -12.16 -16.95
N GLY A 229 2.58 -10.86 -17.22
CA GLY A 229 1.66 -9.85 -16.67
C GLY A 229 0.22 -10.05 -17.12
N LEU A 230 0.02 -10.37 -18.40
CA LEU A 230 -1.31 -10.74 -18.93
C LEU A 230 -1.88 -12.02 -18.28
N THR A 231 -1.01 -13.00 -17.98
CA THR A 231 -1.40 -14.26 -17.32
C THR A 231 -1.89 -14.00 -15.90
N ALA A 232 -1.14 -13.23 -15.11
CA ALA A 232 -1.54 -12.82 -13.77
C ALA A 232 -2.81 -11.95 -13.79
N ASN A 233 -2.95 -11.05 -14.75
CA ASN A 233 -4.16 -10.23 -14.92
C ASN A 233 -5.40 -11.06 -15.22
N LEU A 234 -5.28 -12.07 -16.08
CA LEU A 234 -6.37 -13.01 -16.36
C LEU A 234 -6.74 -13.83 -15.12
N ALA A 235 -5.74 -14.29 -14.36
CA ALA A 235 -5.97 -14.99 -13.10
C ALA A 235 -6.71 -14.11 -12.08
N MET A 236 -6.23 -12.89 -11.84
CA MET A 236 -6.88 -11.92 -10.95
C MET A 236 -8.28 -11.53 -11.41
N GLY A 237 -8.47 -11.24 -12.70
CA GLY A 237 -9.77 -10.87 -13.26
C GLY A 237 -10.80 -11.98 -13.10
N THR A 238 -10.37 -13.22 -13.32
CA THR A 238 -11.20 -14.42 -13.12
C THR A 238 -11.51 -14.63 -11.65
N CYS A 239 -10.49 -14.54 -10.78
CA CYS A 239 -10.64 -14.57 -9.32
C CYS A 239 -11.71 -13.59 -8.84
N ARG A 240 -11.59 -12.31 -9.23
CA ARG A 240 -12.54 -11.25 -8.87
C ARG A 240 -13.95 -11.52 -9.40
N SER A 241 -14.06 -11.96 -10.65
CA SER A 241 -15.34 -12.25 -11.30
C SER A 241 -16.13 -13.33 -10.56
N PHE A 242 -15.47 -14.45 -10.23
CA PHE A 242 -16.13 -15.57 -9.55
C PHE A 242 -16.31 -15.34 -8.05
N ARG A 243 -15.37 -14.67 -7.37
CA ARG A 243 -15.55 -14.20 -5.98
C ARG A 243 -16.83 -13.38 -5.84
N ARG A 244 -17.06 -12.42 -6.75
CA ARG A 244 -18.26 -11.56 -6.75
C ARG A 244 -19.56 -12.30 -7.10
N ARG A 245 -19.47 -13.54 -7.59
CA ARG A 245 -20.59 -14.46 -7.80
C ARG A 245 -20.77 -15.44 -6.63
N ASN A 246 -20.04 -15.25 -5.53
CA ASN A 246 -20.02 -16.10 -4.34
C ASN A 246 -19.54 -17.53 -4.62
N ALA A 247 -18.66 -17.72 -5.63
CA ALA A 247 -17.98 -19.00 -5.82
C ALA A 247 -17.04 -19.28 -4.63
N GLY A 248 -16.97 -20.54 -4.21
CA GLY A 248 -16.00 -20.98 -3.19
C GLY A 248 -14.57 -21.01 -3.72
N LEU A 249 -13.58 -21.06 -2.82
CA LEU A 249 -12.15 -21.02 -3.18
C LEU A 249 -11.72 -22.10 -4.19
N VAL A 250 -12.25 -23.33 -4.05
CA VAL A 250 -11.95 -24.43 -4.98
C VAL A 250 -12.44 -24.10 -6.38
N GLU A 251 -13.74 -23.83 -6.52
CA GLU A 251 -14.36 -23.47 -7.80
C GLU A 251 -13.64 -22.26 -8.42
N LEU A 252 -13.36 -21.23 -7.63
CA LEU A 252 -12.65 -20.04 -8.09
C LEU A 252 -11.31 -20.39 -8.73
N THR A 253 -10.48 -21.21 -8.08
CA THR A 253 -9.17 -21.62 -8.64
C THR A 253 -9.29 -22.55 -9.84
N GLU A 254 -10.34 -23.37 -9.92
CA GLU A 254 -10.65 -24.19 -11.11
C GLU A 254 -11.07 -23.32 -12.30
N ARG A 255 -11.80 -22.22 -12.05
CA ARG A 255 -12.15 -21.26 -13.11
C ARG A 255 -10.94 -20.49 -13.62
N ILE A 256 -9.98 -20.17 -12.75
CA ILE A 256 -8.71 -19.58 -13.20
C ILE A 256 -7.95 -20.57 -14.08
N GLU A 257 -7.85 -21.84 -13.68
CA GLU A 257 -7.25 -22.91 -14.48
C GLU A 257 -7.87 -22.98 -15.88
N GLU A 258 -9.20 -23.07 -15.97
CA GLU A 258 -9.95 -23.12 -17.23
C GLU A 258 -9.66 -21.91 -18.11
N ALA A 259 -9.72 -20.70 -17.55
CA ALA A 259 -9.48 -19.46 -18.29
C ALA A 259 -8.05 -19.38 -18.85
N LEU A 260 -7.05 -19.82 -18.08
CA LEU A 260 -5.66 -19.85 -18.52
C LEU A 260 -5.43 -20.90 -19.62
N ILE A 261 -6.05 -22.08 -19.51
CA ILE A 261 -5.98 -23.11 -20.56
C ILE A 261 -6.66 -22.62 -21.84
N GLU A 262 -7.85 -22.03 -21.73
CA GLU A 262 -8.60 -21.51 -22.88
C GLU A 262 -7.78 -20.45 -23.63
N GLN A 263 -7.13 -19.55 -22.91
CA GLN A 263 -6.36 -18.47 -23.50
C GLN A 263 -4.99 -18.89 -24.04
N TYR A 264 -4.29 -19.80 -23.36
CA TYR A 264 -2.87 -20.07 -23.62
C TYR A 264 -2.54 -21.54 -23.95
N GLY A 265 -3.51 -22.45 -23.99
CA GLY A 265 -3.30 -23.84 -24.39
C GLY A 265 -2.22 -24.56 -23.58
N GLN A 266 -2.16 -24.31 -22.26
CA GLN A 266 -1.17 -24.85 -21.31
C GLN A 266 0.27 -24.35 -21.46
N THR A 267 0.52 -23.37 -22.33
CA THR A 267 1.86 -22.78 -22.51
C THR A 267 2.22 -21.75 -21.45
N ARG A 268 1.22 -21.24 -20.71
CA ARG A 268 1.37 -20.29 -19.60
C ARG A 268 0.60 -20.80 -18.41
N TYR A 269 1.15 -20.58 -17.23
CA TYR A 269 0.55 -20.95 -15.96
C TYR A 269 0.91 -19.93 -14.88
N ALA A 270 0.15 -19.94 -13.79
CA ALA A 270 0.41 -19.14 -12.62
C ALA A 270 0.34 -20.02 -11.36
N THR A 271 1.36 -19.92 -10.52
CA THR A 271 1.26 -20.40 -9.14
C THR A 271 0.40 -19.41 -8.34
N GLY A 272 -0.19 -19.85 -7.23
CA GLY A 272 -0.80 -18.90 -6.30
C GLY A 272 -1.44 -19.52 -5.08
N VAL A 273 -1.79 -18.66 -4.13
CA VAL A 273 -2.62 -18.98 -2.99
C VAL A 273 -3.85 -18.09 -3.01
N VAL A 274 -5.02 -18.68 -2.79
CA VAL A 274 -6.28 -17.95 -2.62
C VAL A 274 -6.89 -18.35 -1.29
N ALA A 275 -7.33 -17.36 -0.51
CA ALA A 275 -7.78 -17.57 0.85
C ALA A 275 -8.92 -16.62 1.25
N ASP A 276 -9.71 -17.08 2.21
CA ASP A 276 -10.70 -16.30 2.93
C ASP A 276 -10.43 -16.42 4.44
N LEU A 277 -10.37 -15.27 5.12
CA LEU A 277 -10.41 -15.17 6.57
C LEU A 277 -11.80 -14.73 7.01
N ASP A 278 -12.48 -15.56 7.79
CA ASP A 278 -13.66 -15.13 8.54
C ASP A 278 -13.22 -14.43 9.83
N THR A 279 -13.28 -13.09 9.83
CA THR A 279 -12.88 -12.25 10.97
C THR A 279 -13.81 -12.40 12.18
N GLY A 280 -15.01 -12.94 12.01
CA GLY A 280 -15.92 -13.22 13.13
C GLY A 280 -15.51 -14.45 13.93
N THR A 281 -14.86 -15.42 13.29
CA THR A 281 -14.47 -16.70 13.90
C THR A 281 -12.96 -16.92 13.99
N GLY A 282 -12.16 -16.17 13.23
CA GLY A 282 -10.72 -16.40 13.07
C GLY A 282 -10.38 -17.59 12.18
N VAL A 283 -11.36 -18.17 11.48
CA VAL A 283 -11.11 -19.33 10.60
C VAL A 283 -10.48 -18.84 9.29
N PHE A 284 -9.22 -19.18 9.09
CA PHE A 284 -8.49 -18.96 7.84
C PHE A 284 -8.64 -20.19 6.94
N THR A 285 -9.32 -20.03 5.80
CA THR A 285 -9.52 -21.09 4.81
C THR A 285 -8.77 -20.75 3.53
N TRP A 286 -8.03 -21.70 2.96
CA TRP A 286 -7.17 -21.40 1.81
C TRP A 286 -6.95 -22.61 0.89
N VAL A 287 -6.50 -22.32 -0.33
CA VAL A 287 -6.12 -23.29 -1.36
C VAL A 287 -4.74 -22.92 -1.90
N ASN A 288 -3.87 -23.92 -2.05
CA ASN A 288 -2.55 -23.73 -2.66
C ASN A 288 -2.51 -24.34 -4.08
N ARG A 289 -2.25 -23.51 -5.09
CA ARG A 289 -2.09 -23.87 -6.50
C ARG A 289 -0.62 -23.85 -6.90
N GLY A 290 0.19 -24.70 -6.26
CA GLY A 290 1.61 -24.88 -6.59
C GLY A 290 2.53 -23.73 -6.15
N HIS A 291 2.13 -22.95 -5.16
CA HIS A 291 2.86 -21.80 -4.64
C HIS A 291 3.53 -22.09 -3.29
N HIS A 292 4.39 -21.19 -2.82
CA HIS A 292 4.90 -21.25 -1.46
C HIS A 292 3.76 -21.14 -0.43
N PRO A 293 3.75 -21.96 0.63
CA PRO A 293 2.70 -21.91 1.64
C PRO A 293 2.80 -20.60 2.45
N PRO A 294 1.66 -19.99 2.82
CA PRO A 294 1.68 -18.84 3.71
C PRO A 294 2.29 -19.19 5.07
N VAL A 295 2.92 -18.20 5.68
CA VAL A 295 3.50 -18.31 7.02
C VAL A 295 2.58 -17.68 8.05
N ILE A 296 2.42 -18.31 9.21
CA ILE A 296 1.76 -17.68 10.37
C ILE A 296 2.81 -17.26 11.39
N ILE A 297 2.74 -16.00 11.82
CA ILE A 297 3.51 -15.46 12.95
C ILE A 297 2.54 -15.26 14.12
N ARG A 298 2.77 -15.97 15.23
CA ARG A 298 1.97 -15.90 16.47
C ARG A 298 2.87 -15.56 17.65
N GLY A 299 2.51 -14.51 18.39
CA GLY A 299 3.25 -14.09 19.59
C GLY A 299 4.76 -13.91 19.33
N GLY A 300 5.11 -13.31 18.19
CA GLY A 300 6.50 -13.08 17.78
C GLY A 300 7.28 -14.35 17.40
N ARG A 301 6.60 -15.46 17.09
CA ARG A 301 7.21 -16.71 16.66
C ARG A 301 6.57 -17.22 15.38
N TRP A 302 7.40 -17.79 14.51
CA TRP A 302 6.92 -18.55 13.36
C TRP A 302 6.23 -19.82 13.85
N ILE A 303 4.95 -19.99 13.50
CA ILE A 303 4.29 -21.29 13.59
C ILE A 303 4.69 -22.08 12.34
N SER A 304 5.38 -23.20 12.56
CA SER A 304 5.87 -24.10 11.51
C SER A 304 4.81 -24.45 10.46
N GLU A 305 5.26 -24.53 9.20
CA GLU A 305 4.51 -24.72 7.94
C GLU A 305 3.07 -25.23 8.06
N LEU A 306 2.14 -24.39 7.57
CA LEU A 306 0.75 -24.78 7.37
C LEU A 306 0.68 -26.02 6.49
N ARG A 307 0.00 -27.06 6.97
CA ARG A 307 -0.08 -28.33 6.24
C ARG A 307 -1.22 -28.29 5.24
N CYS A 308 -0.93 -27.79 4.05
CA CYS A 308 -1.80 -27.94 2.90
C CYS A 308 -1.05 -28.61 1.77
N ARG A 309 -1.58 -29.73 1.27
CA ARG A 309 -1.01 -30.37 0.10
C ARG A 309 -1.26 -29.46 -1.11
N PRO A 310 -0.22 -28.97 -1.81
CA PRO A 310 -0.42 -28.12 -2.98
C PRO A 310 -1.04 -28.93 -4.13
N ALA A 311 -1.93 -28.28 -4.87
CA ALA A 311 -2.33 -28.71 -6.21
C ALA A 311 -1.26 -28.28 -7.25
N HIS A 312 -1.54 -28.46 -8.54
CA HIS A 312 -0.65 -27.95 -9.59
C HIS A 312 -0.86 -26.43 -9.82
N PRO A 313 0.14 -25.75 -10.43
CA PRO A 313 -0.04 -24.39 -10.92
C PRO A 313 -1.26 -24.27 -11.84
N MET A 314 -1.93 -23.12 -11.77
CA MET A 314 -3.11 -22.85 -12.59
C MET A 314 -2.74 -22.70 -14.06
N GLY A 315 -3.40 -23.43 -14.95
CA GLY A 315 -3.19 -23.39 -16.40
C GLY A 315 -2.44 -24.60 -16.96
N THR A 316 -1.97 -25.53 -16.14
CA THR A 316 -1.14 -26.68 -16.59
C THR A 316 -1.95 -27.90 -17.00
N GLY A 317 -3.23 -28.00 -16.62
CA GLY A 317 -4.13 -29.11 -16.92
C GLY A 317 -3.72 -30.47 -16.33
N LEU A 318 -2.98 -30.49 -15.21
CA LEU A 318 -2.45 -31.73 -14.65
C LEU A 318 -3.48 -32.54 -13.83
N GLY A 319 -4.65 -31.96 -13.54
CA GLY A 319 -5.78 -32.66 -12.92
C GLY A 319 -5.55 -33.13 -11.49
N LEU A 320 -4.65 -32.48 -10.73
CA LEU A 320 -4.43 -32.78 -9.31
C LEU A 320 -5.61 -32.24 -8.49
N PRO A 321 -6.05 -32.96 -7.44
CA PRO A 321 -7.15 -32.53 -6.61
C PRO A 321 -6.83 -31.22 -5.89
N VAL A 322 -7.79 -30.30 -5.90
CA VAL A 322 -7.71 -29.04 -5.17
C VAL A 322 -8.17 -29.27 -3.74
N ILE A 323 -7.28 -29.04 -2.77
CA ILE A 323 -7.57 -29.28 -1.37
C ILE A 323 -7.85 -27.95 -0.66
N LEU A 324 -9.00 -27.90 0.01
CA LEU A 324 -9.36 -26.79 0.90
C LEU A 324 -8.73 -27.04 2.27
N CYS A 325 -7.89 -26.11 2.71
CA CYS A 325 -7.17 -26.17 3.97
C CYS A 325 -7.71 -25.12 4.94
N ARG A 326 -7.61 -25.40 6.24
CA ARG A 326 -8.15 -24.53 7.29
C ARG A 326 -7.20 -24.45 8.46
N GLU A 327 -7.09 -23.25 9.03
CA GLU A 327 -6.32 -22.97 10.23
C GLU A 327 -7.13 -22.03 11.14
N GLN A 328 -7.06 -22.28 12.44
CA GLN A 328 -7.69 -21.42 13.43
C GLN A 328 -6.67 -20.38 13.89
N LEU A 329 -6.95 -19.11 13.60
CA LEU A 329 -6.16 -18.00 14.09
C LEU A 329 -6.53 -17.64 15.53
N GLU A 330 -5.58 -16.99 16.19
CA GLU A 330 -5.76 -16.22 17.42
C GLU A 330 -5.67 -14.72 17.08
N PRO A 331 -6.39 -13.83 17.78
CA PRO A 331 -6.16 -12.39 17.64
C PRO A 331 -4.69 -12.03 17.84
N GLY A 332 -4.15 -11.16 16.98
CA GLY A 332 -2.74 -10.82 16.85
C GLY A 332 -1.95 -11.72 15.88
N ASP A 333 -2.55 -12.78 15.34
CA ASP A 333 -1.89 -13.61 14.34
C ASP A 333 -1.71 -12.87 13.01
N ARG A 334 -0.50 -13.01 12.44
CA ARG A 334 -0.17 -12.50 11.11
C ARG A 334 -0.02 -13.64 10.12
N ILE A 335 -0.81 -13.59 9.04
CA ILE A 335 -0.62 -14.42 7.86
C ILE A 335 0.26 -13.66 6.87
N VAL A 336 1.33 -14.31 6.39
CA VAL A 336 2.30 -13.73 5.47
C VAL A 336 2.33 -14.58 4.20
N PHE A 337 1.91 -13.97 3.10
CA PHE A 337 2.04 -14.50 1.74
C PHE A 337 3.26 -13.87 1.09
N TYR A 338 3.98 -14.64 0.30
CA TYR A 338 5.21 -14.17 -0.34
C TYR A 338 5.50 -14.98 -1.60
N THR A 339 6.22 -14.37 -2.54
CA THR A 339 6.77 -15.05 -3.73
C THR A 339 8.23 -15.41 -3.53
N ASP A 340 8.75 -16.29 -4.39
CA ASP A 340 10.13 -16.78 -4.33
C ASP A 340 11.16 -15.66 -4.53
N GLY A 341 10.84 -14.59 -5.26
CA GLY A 341 11.71 -13.41 -5.40
C GLY A 341 12.09 -12.74 -4.06
N ILE A 342 11.37 -13.00 -2.96
CA ILE A 342 11.81 -12.60 -1.61
C ILE A 342 12.84 -13.58 -1.04
N THR A 343 12.59 -14.88 -1.14
CA THR A 343 13.38 -15.90 -0.44
C THR A 343 14.58 -16.41 -1.23
N GLU A 344 14.44 -16.52 -2.55
CA GLU A 344 15.42 -17.08 -3.47
C GLU A 344 16.35 -16.02 -4.07
N ALA A 345 16.07 -14.73 -3.86
CA ALA A 345 16.97 -13.68 -4.32
C ALA A 345 18.38 -13.88 -3.74
N ARG A 346 19.41 -13.61 -4.55
CA ARG A 346 20.82 -13.93 -4.26
C ARG A 346 21.72 -12.71 -4.25
N GLY A 347 22.59 -12.60 -3.24
CA GLY A 347 23.62 -11.54 -3.22
C GLY A 347 24.83 -11.91 -4.09
N SER A 348 25.83 -11.02 -4.18
CA SER A 348 27.10 -11.27 -4.89
C SER A 348 27.85 -12.56 -4.52
N LYS A 349 27.57 -13.15 -3.35
CA LYS A 349 28.12 -14.44 -2.91
C LYS A 349 27.29 -15.67 -3.34
N GLY A 350 26.19 -15.46 -4.09
CA GLY A 350 25.28 -16.51 -4.55
C GLY A 350 24.38 -17.11 -3.45
N VAL A 351 24.40 -16.54 -2.24
CA VAL A 351 23.61 -17.02 -1.10
C VAL A 351 22.24 -16.36 -1.11
N GLU A 352 21.20 -17.19 -1.02
CA GLU A 352 19.80 -16.77 -0.92
C GLU A 352 19.55 -15.89 0.32
N PHE A 353 18.56 -15.01 0.25
CA PHE A 353 18.09 -14.27 1.42
C PHE A 353 17.50 -15.23 2.45
N GLY A 354 16.68 -16.17 1.98
CA GLY A 354 16.14 -17.30 2.72
C GLY A 354 14.93 -16.94 3.61
N LEU A 355 14.02 -17.91 3.72
CA LEU A 355 12.78 -17.80 4.49
C LEU A 355 13.01 -17.40 5.96
N GLN A 356 14.03 -17.96 6.61
CA GLN A 356 14.33 -17.66 8.02
C GLN A 356 14.64 -16.17 8.23
N ARG A 357 15.47 -15.56 7.38
CA ARG A 357 15.82 -14.13 7.52
C ARG A 357 14.64 -13.23 7.24
N PHE A 358 13.81 -13.60 6.27
CA PHE A 358 12.57 -12.90 5.94
C PHE A 358 11.62 -12.88 7.15
N ILE A 359 11.37 -14.03 7.78
CA ILE A 359 10.50 -14.10 8.94
C ILE A 359 11.10 -13.37 10.16
N ASP A 360 12.40 -13.56 10.42
CA ASP A 360 13.10 -12.87 11.51
C ASP A 360 13.10 -11.34 11.32
N PHE A 361 13.09 -10.86 10.08
CA PHE A 361 12.93 -9.43 9.78
C PHE A 361 11.54 -8.93 10.21
N LEU A 362 10.47 -9.63 9.81
CA LEU A 362 9.08 -9.27 10.13
C LEU A 362 8.78 -9.34 11.63
N ILE A 363 9.38 -10.29 12.34
CA ILE A 363 9.22 -10.43 13.79
C ILE A 363 9.88 -9.26 14.52
N ARG A 364 11.14 -8.94 14.17
CA ARG A 364 11.90 -7.87 14.84
C ARG A 364 11.28 -6.48 14.67
N HIS A 365 10.92 -6.11 13.45
CA HIS A 365 10.43 -4.75 13.18
C HIS A 365 9.02 -4.49 13.72
N HIS A 366 8.22 -5.54 13.88
CA HIS A 366 6.95 -5.44 14.61
C HIS A 366 7.18 -5.20 16.11
N ALA A 367 8.19 -5.87 16.71
CA ALA A 367 8.54 -5.63 18.11
C ALA A 367 9.06 -4.20 18.36
N ASP A 368 9.64 -3.55 17.35
CA ASP A 368 10.09 -2.15 17.41
C ASP A 368 8.93 -1.13 17.31
N GLY A 369 7.68 -1.58 17.18
CA GLY A 369 6.48 -0.72 17.11
C GLY A 369 6.38 0.08 15.81
N LEU A 370 7.06 -0.34 14.75
CA LEU A 370 6.94 0.30 13.44
C LEU A 370 5.58 -0.05 12.81
N PRO A 371 4.93 0.91 12.13
CA PRO A 371 3.74 0.60 11.35
C PRO A 371 3.99 -0.54 10.36
N VAL A 372 3.03 -1.43 10.17
CA VAL A 372 3.15 -2.58 9.24
C VAL A 372 3.53 -2.14 7.82
N PRO A 373 2.95 -1.08 7.24
CA PRO A 373 3.36 -0.59 5.92
C PRO A 373 4.81 -0.11 5.86
N GLU A 374 5.34 0.37 6.99
CA GLU A 374 6.72 0.80 7.11
C GLU A 374 7.67 -0.40 7.27
N THR A 375 7.24 -1.42 8.02
CA THR A 375 7.96 -2.70 8.13
C THR A 375 8.15 -3.33 6.75
N LEU A 376 7.10 -3.41 5.92
CA LEU A 376 7.23 -3.99 4.57
C LEU A 376 8.10 -3.15 3.63
N ARG A 377 8.03 -1.82 3.73
CA ARG A 377 8.91 -0.94 2.94
C ARG A 377 10.38 -1.14 3.30
N ARG A 378 10.70 -1.27 4.59
CA ARG A 378 12.07 -1.55 5.06
C ARG A 378 12.52 -2.96 4.70
N LEU A 379 11.62 -3.95 4.71
CA LEU A 379 11.91 -5.31 4.26
C LEU A 379 12.35 -5.31 2.81
N VAL A 380 11.54 -4.73 1.92
CA VAL A 380 11.85 -4.62 0.50
C VAL A 380 13.22 -3.98 0.29
N ARG A 381 13.50 -2.88 1.00
CA ARG A 381 14.83 -2.25 0.91
C ARG A 381 15.94 -3.17 1.41
N ALA A 382 15.74 -3.87 2.51
CA ALA A 382 16.74 -4.80 3.05
C ALA A 382 17.01 -5.98 2.09
N VAL A 383 15.98 -6.47 1.39
CA VAL A 383 16.12 -7.47 0.32
C VAL A 383 16.93 -6.87 -0.82
N LEU A 384 16.55 -5.72 -1.36
CA LEU A 384 17.30 -5.03 -2.42
C LEU A 384 18.77 -4.75 -2.04
N GLU A 385 19.02 -4.25 -0.83
CA GLU A 385 20.38 -3.96 -0.31
C GLU A 385 21.21 -5.25 -0.20
N TYR A 386 20.61 -6.36 0.21
CA TYR A 386 21.28 -7.65 0.30
C TYR A 386 21.64 -8.23 -1.10
N HIS A 387 20.99 -7.73 -2.15
CA HIS A 387 21.15 -8.15 -3.55
C HIS A 387 21.82 -7.10 -4.44
N ASP A 388 22.61 -6.19 -3.85
CA ASP A 388 23.34 -5.17 -4.58
C ASP A 388 22.43 -4.30 -5.48
N GLY A 389 21.17 -4.10 -5.04
CA GLY A 389 20.14 -3.30 -5.71
C GLY A 389 19.46 -3.97 -6.89
N ARG A 390 19.58 -5.29 -7.05
CA ARG A 390 19.01 -6.04 -8.19
C ARG A 390 18.21 -7.24 -7.71
N LEU A 391 17.05 -7.46 -8.30
CA LEU A 391 16.27 -8.68 -8.15
C LEU A 391 16.30 -9.46 -9.47
N GLU A 392 16.35 -10.78 -9.37
CA GLU A 392 16.30 -11.68 -10.53
C GLU A 392 14.85 -12.03 -10.91
N ASP A 393 13.92 -11.94 -9.95
CA ASP A 393 12.49 -12.20 -10.07
C ASP A 393 11.68 -11.14 -9.31
N ASP A 394 10.37 -11.14 -9.48
CA ASP A 394 9.44 -10.31 -8.74
C ASP A 394 9.34 -10.75 -7.27
N ALA A 395 9.45 -9.78 -6.38
CA ALA A 395 9.45 -9.96 -4.94
C ALA A 395 8.21 -9.30 -4.34
N THR A 396 7.19 -10.12 -4.06
CA THR A 396 5.90 -9.69 -3.53
C THR A 396 5.67 -10.26 -2.14
N VAL A 397 5.12 -9.43 -1.26
CA VAL A 397 4.70 -9.80 0.09
C VAL A 397 3.33 -9.19 0.39
N LEU A 398 2.43 -10.01 0.94
CA LEU A 398 1.13 -9.60 1.45
C LEU A 398 0.99 -10.08 2.89
N VAL A 399 0.74 -9.17 3.81
CA VAL A 399 0.52 -9.47 5.24
C VAL A 399 -0.92 -9.14 5.60
N CYS A 400 -1.57 -10.05 6.33
CA CYS A 400 -2.86 -9.83 6.96
C CYS A 400 -2.73 -10.17 8.46
N GLU A 401 -2.93 -9.19 9.32
CA GLU A 401 -3.00 -9.35 10.78
C GLU A 401 -4.46 -9.36 11.21
N TRP A 402 -4.89 -10.40 11.92
CA TRP A 402 -6.24 -10.48 12.47
C TRP A 402 -6.26 -9.97 13.91
N LEU A 403 -7.07 -8.95 14.20
CA LEU A 403 -7.12 -8.25 15.49
C LEU A 403 -8.26 -8.75 16.38
N GLY A 404 -9.18 -9.53 15.83
CA GLY A 404 -10.39 -10.00 16.52
C GLY A 404 -11.66 -9.74 15.71
N HIS A 405 -12.80 -9.86 16.38
CA HIS A 405 -14.11 -9.88 15.72
C HIS A 405 -14.84 -8.53 15.69
N ASP A 406 -14.37 -7.53 16.45
CA ASP A 406 -15.07 -6.26 16.63
C ASP A 406 -14.58 -5.20 15.63
N PRO A 407 -15.41 -4.79 14.63
CA PRO A 407 -15.03 -3.75 13.68
C PRO A 407 -14.85 -2.36 14.30
N ASP A 408 -15.43 -2.11 15.47
CA ASP A 408 -15.35 -0.80 16.14
C ASP A 408 -14.12 -0.69 17.06
N ALA A 409 -13.47 -1.81 17.38
CA ALA A 409 -12.25 -1.87 18.19
C ALA A 409 -11.00 -1.42 17.42
N THR A 410 -10.96 -0.15 17.03
CA THR A 410 -9.94 0.37 16.09
C THR A 410 -8.58 0.72 16.70
N ALA A 411 -8.43 0.69 18.03
CA ALA A 411 -7.21 1.18 18.70
C ALA A 411 -5.94 0.46 18.23
N GLU A 412 -6.00 -0.87 18.12
CA GLU A 412 -4.87 -1.69 17.69
C GLU A 412 -4.57 -1.51 16.20
N ALA A 413 -5.60 -1.48 15.36
CA ALA A 413 -5.48 -1.19 13.93
C ALA A 413 -4.82 0.17 13.67
N ARG A 414 -5.18 1.19 14.45
CA ARG A 414 -4.59 2.53 14.38
C ARG A 414 -3.11 2.49 14.75
N ALA A 415 -2.74 1.84 15.85
CA ALA A 415 -1.34 1.69 16.25
C ALA A 415 -0.50 0.98 15.17
N LEU A 416 -0.99 -0.13 14.63
CA LEU A 416 -0.32 -0.91 13.59
C LEU A 416 -0.20 -0.18 12.24
N THR A 417 -1.01 0.85 12.01
CA THR A 417 -0.94 1.69 10.80
C THR A 417 -0.26 3.04 11.04
N GLY A 418 0.17 3.33 12.27
CA GLY A 418 0.80 4.59 12.68
C GLY A 418 -0.17 5.73 13.00
N LEU A 419 -1.48 5.50 12.88
CA LEU A 419 -2.50 6.49 13.22
C LEU A 419 -2.53 6.74 14.73
N THR A 420 -2.63 8.02 15.13
CA THR A 420 -2.80 8.41 16.53
C THR A 420 -4.05 7.76 17.13
N PRO A 421 -4.00 7.16 18.34
CA PRO A 421 -5.20 6.68 19.03
C PRO A 421 -6.25 7.78 19.17
N MET A 422 -7.54 7.43 19.07
CA MET A 422 -8.65 8.38 19.29
C MET A 422 -8.90 8.64 20.77
#